data_AF-A0A953NZI0-F1
#
_entry.id   AF-A0A953NZI0-F1
#
_cell.length_a   1.000
_cell.length_b   1.000
_cell.length_c   1.000
_cell.angle_alpha   90.00
_cell.angle_beta   90.00
_cell.angle_gamma   90.00
#
_symmetry.space_group_name_H-M   'P 1'
#
loop_
_entity.id
_entity.type
_entity.pdbx_description
1 polymer ?
#
loop_
_entity_poly.entity_id
_entity_poly.type
_entity_poly.pdbx_seq_one_letter_code
_entity_poly.pdbx_strand_id
1 'polypeptide(L)'
;MRIFRCLMFTLLLAGLAAAQGSRPAAGGQGKKSSTAAHAAKPAAQTGAGTGARPATSFDPAALDKTADPCVDFYQFSCGGWLSRNPIPADQAAWGRFSELAERNLANLHDILEKAAKVPGRKPSQQRIGDYYAACMNEAAINKAGVDVLTPEFVQINAISNTGDLAFIVAHLHQRGVGAFFQMNSQTDFKDTAQVIAKADQGGLSLPDRDYYLKTDPKSVEIQKAFVDHLASMFKLLGDAPEKAAAEARAVMKIETALAKGSMDVTLRREPANVYHKMTLQEWQALNPVFSLKKYFSLL
;
A
#
# COMPACT_ATOMS: atom_id res chain seq x y z
N MET A 1 -1.61 -1.09 -29.16
CA MET A 1 -0.51 -0.23 -28.64
C MET A 1 -0.97 1.02 -27.90
N ARG A 2 -2.03 1.75 -28.30
CA ARG A 2 -2.59 2.86 -27.48
C ARG A 2 -3.11 2.42 -26.10
N ILE A 3 -3.55 1.17 -25.97
CA ILE A 3 -4.09 0.57 -24.73
C ILE A 3 -3.02 0.37 -23.63
N PHE A 4 -1.75 0.16 -24.00
CA PHE A 4 -0.63 0.03 -23.03
C PHE A 4 -0.23 1.38 -22.40
N ARG A 5 -0.55 2.51 -23.07
CA ARG A 5 -0.25 3.87 -22.58
C ARG A 5 -1.12 4.27 -21.38
N CYS A 6 -2.32 3.70 -21.24
CA CYS A 6 -3.26 4.01 -20.16
C CYS A 6 -2.95 3.28 -18.85
N LEU A 7 -2.36 2.08 -18.92
CA LEU A 7 -2.09 1.25 -17.74
C LEU A 7 -1.00 1.84 -16.84
N MET A 8 0.03 2.44 -17.42
CA MET A 8 1.11 3.06 -16.64
C MET A 8 0.68 4.38 -16.00
N PHE A 9 -0.40 4.98 -16.51
CA PHE A 9 -0.97 6.21 -15.96
C PHE A 9 -1.66 5.97 -14.61
N THR A 10 -2.42 4.88 -14.49
CA THR A 10 -3.18 4.55 -13.27
C THR A 10 -2.30 4.02 -12.15
N LEU A 11 -1.23 3.29 -12.49
CA LEU A 11 -0.25 2.80 -11.52
C LEU A 11 0.55 3.94 -10.85
N LEU A 12 0.80 5.04 -11.57
CA LEU A 12 1.49 6.21 -11.02
C LEU A 12 0.66 6.93 -9.93
N LEU A 13 -0.67 6.89 -10.05
CA LEU A 13 -1.61 7.49 -9.09
C LEU A 13 -1.97 6.53 -7.94
N ALA A 14 -2.06 5.23 -8.19
CA ALA A 14 -2.33 4.22 -7.17
C ALA A 14 -1.12 3.96 -6.23
N GLY A 15 0.12 4.15 -6.73
CA GLY A 15 1.34 3.97 -5.94
C GLY A 15 1.50 4.96 -4.78
N LEU A 16 0.87 6.14 -4.84
CA LEU A 16 0.90 7.11 -3.74
C LEU A 16 -0.08 6.78 -2.60
N ALA A 17 -1.13 6.00 -2.87
CA ALA A 17 -2.16 5.66 -1.88
C ALA A 17 -1.90 4.33 -1.15
N ALA A 18 -1.03 3.46 -1.68
CA ALA A 18 -0.80 2.11 -1.15
C ALA A 18 0.38 1.98 -0.17
N ALA A 19 0.93 3.09 0.34
CA ALA A 19 1.99 3.07 1.35
C ALA A 19 1.49 2.90 2.80
N GLN A 20 0.32 2.27 3.00
CA GLN A 20 -0.15 1.84 4.31
C GLN A 20 0.15 0.35 4.49
N GLY A 21 1.16 0.10 5.34
CA GLY A 21 1.86 -1.17 5.45
C GLY A 21 0.99 -2.37 5.85
N SER A 22 0.99 -3.37 5.00
CA SER A 22 0.72 -4.75 5.38
C SER A 22 1.96 -5.33 6.07
N ARG A 23 1.98 -5.27 7.40
CA ARG A 23 2.94 -6.02 8.23
C ARG A 23 2.58 -7.51 8.20
N PRO A 24 3.51 -8.43 7.88
CA PRO A 24 3.29 -9.85 8.12
C PRO A 24 3.37 -10.12 9.64
N ALA A 25 2.46 -10.95 10.13
CA ALA A 25 2.46 -11.45 11.50
C ALA A 25 3.73 -12.29 11.75
N ALA A 26 4.60 -11.83 12.65
CA ALA A 26 5.75 -12.59 13.10
C ALA A 26 5.31 -13.59 14.17
N GLY A 27 5.35 -14.89 13.84
CA GLY A 27 5.23 -15.98 14.81
C GLY A 27 6.45 -16.01 15.72
N GLY A 28 6.21 -15.94 17.03
CA GLY A 28 7.26 -16.03 18.03
C GLY A 28 7.63 -17.48 18.34
N GLN A 29 8.92 -17.77 18.36
CA GLN A 29 9.49 -18.80 19.24
C GLN A 29 10.72 -18.24 19.93
N GLY A 30 10.68 -18.28 21.27
CA GLY A 30 11.70 -17.74 22.14
C GLY A 30 12.94 -18.62 22.22
N LYS A 31 14.10 -17.97 22.38
CA LYS A 31 15.23 -18.52 23.14
C LYS A 31 15.85 -17.38 23.96
N LYS A 32 16.06 -17.69 25.24
CA LYS A 32 16.63 -16.83 26.27
C LYS A 32 18.08 -16.48 25.90
N SER A 33 18.44 -15.21 25.96
CA SER A 33 19.82 -14.78 26.16
C SER A 33 19.84 -13.57 27.07
N SER A 34 20.64 -13.66 28.13
CA SER A 34 20.77 -12.68 29.19
C SER A 34 21.86 -11.68 28.84
N THR A 35 21.59 -10.38 28.99
CA THR A 35 22.65 -9.38 29.18
C THR A 35 22.12 -8.20 30.00
N ALA A 36 23.05 -7.65 30.78
CA ALA A 36 22.84 -6.90 31.99
C ALA A 36 22.18 -5.51 31.83
N ALA A 37 21.42 -5.15 32.86
CA ALA A 37 20.79 -3.86 33.06
C ALA A 37 21.81 -2.71 33.14
N HIS A 38 21.56 -1.64 32.41
CA HIS A 38 22.04 -0.29 32.74
C HIS A 38 20.83 0.58 33.04
N ALA A 39 20.64 0.87 34.33
CA ALA A 39 19.58 1.74 34.81
C ALA A 39 19.90 3.20 34.46
N ALA A 40 19.21 3.75 33.47
CA ALA A 40 19.14 5.20 33.26
C ALA A 40 17.80 5.71 33.83
N LYS A 41 17.89 6.59 34.83
CA LYS A 41 16.78 7.21 35.54
C LYS A 41 16.02 8.17 34.60
N PRO A 42 14.67 8.13 34.49
CA PRO A 42 13.95 9.13 33.71
C PRO A 42 13.89 10.46 34.46
N ALA A 43 14.27 11.54 33.78
CA ALA A 43 14.01 12.90 34.25
C ALA A 43 12.52 13.22 34.05
N ALA A 44 11.87 13.70 35.11
CA ALA A 44 10.49 14.15 35.08
C ALA A 44 10.40 15.46 34.26
N GLN A 45 9.51 15.47 33.26
CA GLN A 45 9.05 16.70 32.63
C GLN A 45 7.55 16.85 32.87
N THR A 46 7.23 17.86 33.68
CA THR A 46 5.90 18.40 33.91
C THR A 46 5.47 19.23 32.71
N GLY A 47 4.48 18.76 31.95
CA GLY A 47 3.79 19.52 30.92
C GLY A 47 2.32 19.14 30.91
N ALA A 48 1.44 20.11 31.16
CA ALA A 48 0.00 19.93 31.19
C ALA A 48 -0.54 19.59 29.79
N GLY A 49 -1.10 18.39 29.65
CA GLY A 49 -1.79 17.92 28.45
C GLY A 49 -2.80 16.86 28.88
N THR A 50 -4.04 17.01 28.40
CA THR A 50 -5.24 16.18 28.63
C THR A 50 -4.97 14.83 29.29
N GLY A 51 -5.43 14.71 30.54
CA GLY A 51 -5.15 13.59 31.45
C GLY A 51 -5.12 12.24 30.76
N ALA A 52 -3.97 11.57 30.88
CA ALA A 52 -3.88 10.13 30.69
C ALA A 52 -4.93 9.49 31.60
N ARG A 53 -6.02 9.00 31.01
CA ARG A 53 -6.97 8.13 31.71
C ARG A 53 -6.12 7.03 32.36
N PRO A 54 -6.27 6.74 33.67
CA PRO A 54 -5.56 5.64 34.30
C PRO A 54 -5.70 4.41 33.42
N ALA A 55 -4.64 3.61 33.28
CA ALA A 55 -4.72 2.33 32.58
C ALA A 55 -5.66 1.41 33.37
N THR A 56 -6.97 1.60 33.22
CA THR A 56 -7.96 0.61 33.55
C THR A 56 -7.71 -0.52 32.57
N SER A 57 -7.07 -1.59 33.03
CA SER A 57 -6.79 -2.78 32.21
C SER A 57 -8.08 -3.37 31.60
N PHE A 58 -9.22 -3.04 32.19
CA PHE A 58 -10.55 -3.39 31.76
C PHE A 58 -11.50 -2.20 31.93
N ASP A 59 -12.30 -1.89 30.91
CA ASP A 59 -13.38 -0.90 30.97
C ASP A 59 -14.72 -1.63 31.13
N PRO A 60 -15.33 -1.67 32.34
CA PRO A 60 -16.61 -2.34 32.55
C PRO A 60 -17.75 -1.76 31.71
N ALA A 61 -17.64 -0.51 31.25
CA ALA A 61 -18.64 0.11 30.39
C ALA A 61 -18.57 -0.42 28.95
N ALA A 62 -17.52 -1.13 28.56
CA ALA A 62 -17.43 -1.79 27.26
C ALA A 62 -18.37 -3.00 27.15
N LEU A 63 -18.74 -3.61 28.29
CA LEU A 63 -19.64 -4.75 28.33
C LEU A 63 -21.08 -4.36 27.98
N ASP A 64 -21.75 -5.25 27.24
CA ASP A 64 -23.20 -5.31 27.15
C ASP A 64 -23.72 -6.47 28.01
N LYS A 65 -24.15 -6.14 29.23
CA LYS A 65 -24.64 -7.14 30.19
C LYS A 65 -26.03 -7.70 29.83
N THR A 66 -26.67 -7.19 28.79
CA THR A 66 -27.96 -7.72 28.31
C THR A 66 -27.77 -8.91 27.37
N ALA A 67 -26.58 -9.08 26.80
CA ALA A 67 -26.23 -10.24 25.98
C ALA A 67 -25.78 -11.43 26.85
N ASP A 68 -26.21 -12.64 26.47
CA ASP A 68 -25.74 -13.88 27.10
C ASP A 68 -24.30 -14.18 26.64
N PRO A 69 -23.30 -14.18 27.55
CA PRO A 69 -21.91 -14.45 27.18
C PRO A 69 -21.67 -15.85 26.63
N CYS A 70 -22.55 -16.83 26.90
CA CYS A 70 -22.44 -18.19 26.37
C CYS A 70 -22.97 -18.32 24.94
N VAL A 71 -23.74 -17.33 24.46
CA VAL A 71 -24.33 -17.30 23.10
C VAL A 71 -23.54 -16.38 22.19
N ASP A 72 -23.28 -15.15 22.63
CA ASP A 72 -22.51 -14.16 21.88
C ASP A 72 -21.56 -13.41 22.81
N PHE A 73 -20.39 -14.02 23.01
CA PHE A 73 -19.35 -13.43 23.83
C PHE A 73 -18.80 -12.11 23.25
N TYR A 74 -18.89 -11.90 21.92
CA TYR A 74 -18.45 -10.66 21.30
C TYR A 74 -19.40 -9.52 21.65
N GLN A 75 -20.71 -9.71 21.50
CA GLN A 75 -21.69 -8.71 21.91
C GLN A 75 -21.60 -8.46 23.42
N PHE A 76 -21.53 -9.49 24.26
CA PHE A 76 -21.37 -9.31 25.71
C PHE A 76 -20.12 -8.50 26.07
N SER A 77 -18.98 -8.80 25.46
CA SER A 77 -17.70 -8.17 25.81
C SER A 77 -17.50 -6.79 25.19
N CYS A 78 -18.08 -6.52 24.02
CA CYS A 78 -17.78 -5.36 23.20
C CYS A 78 -19.00 -4.47 22.89
N GLY A 79 -20.23 -4.96 23.08
CA GLY A 79 -21.46 -4.27 22.65
C GLY A 79 -21.65 -2.89 23.26
N GLY A 80 -21.27 -2.72 24.53
CA GLY A 80 -21.25 -1.42 25.19
C GLY A 80 -20.28 -0.44 24.50
N TRP A 81 -19.10 -0.90 24.09
CA TRP A 81 -18.15 -0.06 23.34
C TRP A 81 -18.66 0.24 21.93
N LEU A 82 -19.17 -0.76 21.19
CA LEU A 82 -19.67 -0.60 19.82
C LEU A 82 -20.77 0.47 19.74
N SER A 83 -21.72 0.46 20.67
CA SER A 83 -22.83 1.43 20.70
C SER A 83 -22.37 2.89 20.86
N ARG A 84 -21.21 3.14 21.48
CA ARG A 84 -20.68 4.48 21.75
C ARG A 84 -19.59 4.93 20.79
N ASN A 85 -19.14 4.04 19.91
CA ASN A 85 -18.02 4.29 19.02
C ASN A 85 -18.42 3.96 17.58
N PRO A 86 -19.34 4.74 16.98
CA PRO A 86 -19.68 4.58 15.57
C PRO A 86 -18.44 4.78 14.71
N ILE A 87 -18.41 4.14 13.54
CA ILE A 87 -17.31 4.29 12.60
C ILE A 87 -17.26 5.76 12.14
N PRO A 88 -16.15 6.48 12.35
CA PRO A 88 -16.00 7.84 11.85
C PRO A 88 -16.15 7.91 10.33
N ALA A 89 -16.65 9.04 9.82
CA ALA A 89 -17.00 9.18 8.40
C ALA A 89 -15.79 9.05 7.44
N ASP A 90 -14.59 9.29 7.94
CA ASP A 90 -13.32 9.19 7.23
C ASP A 90 -12.67 7.79 7.35
N GLN A 91 -13.31 6.85 8.04
CA GLN A 91 -12.74 5.52 8.35
C GLN A 91 -13.59 4.40 7.75
N ALA A 92 -12.93 3.36 7.23
CA ALA A 92 -13.62 2.16 6.76
C ALA A 92 -13.98 1.18 7.89
N ALA A 93 -13.28 1.27 9.02
CA ALA A 93 -13.49 0.44 10.20
C ALA A 93 -13.02 1.18 11.46
N TRP A 94 -13.66 0.89 12.60
CA TRP A 94 -13.31 1.50 13.88
C TRP A 94 -13.26 0.47 15.00
N GLY A 95 -12.15 0.47 15.74
CA GLY A 95 -11.89 -0.47 16.82
C GLY A 95 -10.85 0.08 17.80
N ARG A 96 -10.58 -0.69 18.87
CA ARG A 96 -9.56 -0.33 19.88
C ARG A 96 -8.16 -0.12 19.28
N PHE A 97 -7.81 -0.87 18.23
CA PHE A 97 -6.55 -0.67 17.51
C PHE A 97 -6.56 0.58 16.64
N SER A 98 -7.70 0.98 16.08
CA SER A 98 -7.86 2.26 15.37
C SER A 98 -7.63 3.43 16.33
N GLU A 99 -8.26 3.40 17.52
CA GLU A 99 -8.03 4.44 18.55
C GLU A 99 -6.54 4.57 18.94
N LEU A 100 -5.84 3.43 19.07
CA LEU A 100 -4.41 3.43 19.36
C LEU A 100 -3.59 3.99 18.19
N ALA A 101 -3.94 3.63 16.95
CA ALA A 101 -3.29 4.14 15.76
C ALA A 101 -3.47 5.67 15.65
N GLU A 102 -4.68 6.19 15.86
CA GLU A 102 -4.97 7.63 15.84
C GLU A 102 -4.22 8.40 16.93
N ARG A 103 -4.16 7.85 18.15
CA ARG A 103 -3.34 8.43 19.23
C ARG A 103 -1.86 8.48 18.87
N ASN A 104 -1.34 7.41 18.27
CA ASN A 104 0.03 7.39 17.81
C ASN A 104 0.26 8.37 16.67
N LEU A 105 -0.69 8.50 15.74
CA LEU A 105 -0.62 9.45 14.64
C LEU A 105 -0.57 10.90 15.15
N ALA A 106 -1.38 11.25 16.14
CA ALA A 106 -1.34 12.58 16.77
C ALA A 106 0.04 12.86 17.42
N ASN A 107 0.61 11.88 18.14
CA ASN A 107 1.95 12.03 18.70
C ASN A 107 3.03 12.19 17.61
N LEU A 108 2.93 11.42 16.51
CA LEU A 108 3.85 11.52 15.38
C LEU A 108 3.73 12.88 14.69
N HIS A 109 2.52 13.36 14.44
CA HIS A 109 2.25 14.68 13.89
C HIS A 109 2.92 15.77 14.73
N ASP A 110 2.73 15.76 16.05
CA ASP A 110 3.36 16.72 16.95
C ASP A 110 4.90 16.67 16.91
N ILE A 111 5.48 15.47 16.82
CA ILE A 111 6.93 15.30 16.70
C ILE A 111 7.43 15.88 15.37
N LEU A 112 6.72 15.62 14.27
CA LEU A 112 7.09 16.06 12.92
C LEU A 112 6.92 17.57 12.75
N GLU A 113 5.84 18.15 13.27
CA GLU A 113 5.63 19.59 13.34
C GLU A 113 6.77 20.32 14.07
N LYS A 114 7.18 19.78 15.22
CA LYS A 114 8.34 20.31 15.97
C LYS A 114 9.62 20.13 15.16
N ALA A 115 9.85 18.95 14.59
CA ALA A 115 11.05 18.67 13.80
C ALA A 115 11.18 19.56 12.55
N ALA A 116 10.06 19.98 11.95
CA ALA A 116 10.05 20.90 10.81
C ALA A 116 10.45 22.34 11.19
N LYS A 117 10.21 22.75 12.45
CA LYS A 117 10.32 24.15 12.90
C LYS A 117 11.54 24.44 13.80
N VAL A 118 12.24 23.42 14.29
CA VAL A 118 13.39 23.59 15.20
C VAL A 118 14.56 24.32 14.50
N PRO A 119 15.16 25.35 15.11
CA PRO A 119 16.40 25.95 14.62
C PRO A 119 17.62 25.01 14.77
N GLY A 120 18.61 25.09 13.87
CA GLY A 120 19.86 24.32 13.99
C GLY A 120 19.70 22.81 13.82
N ARG A 121 18.77 22.38 12.96
CA ARG A 121 18.45 20.95 12.73
C ARG A 121 19.68 20.15 12.31
N LYS A 122 19.87 18.98 12.92
CA LYS A 122 20.82 17.97 12.42
C LYS A 122 20.37 17.46 11.05
N PRO A 123 21.27 16.93 10.20
CA PRO A 123 20.90 16.46 8.86
C PRO A 123 19.72 15.46 8.82
N SER A 124 19.62 14.56 9.80
CA SER A 124 18.48 13.63 9.89
C SER A 124 17.16 14.33 10.22
N GLN A 125 17.18 15.29 11.14
CA GLN A 125 16.01 16.08 11.52
C GLN A 125 15.56 16.98 10.38
N GLN A 126 16.50 17.55 9.63
CA GLN A 126 16.19 18.34 8.44
C GLN A 126 15.47 17.48 7.39
N ARG A 127 16.00 16.31 7.02
CA ARG A 127 15.34 15.42 6.05
C ARG A 127 13.91 15.04 6.46
N ILE A 128 13.72 14.69 7.74
CA ILE A 128 12.40 14.30 8.27
C ILE A 128 11.44 15.50 8.24
N GLY A 129 11.88 16.64 8.79
CA GLY A 129 11.05 17.85 8.86
C GLY A 129 10.71 18.42 7.49
N ASP A 130 11.66 18.42 6.55
CA ASP A 130 11.44 18.93 5.19
C ASP A 130 10.53 18.00 4.38
N TYR A 131 10.68 16.68 4.53
CA TYR A 131 9.77 15.71 3.89
C TYR A 131 8.33 15.87 4.39
N TYR A 132 8.16 15.99 5.70
CA TYR A 132 6.85 16.24 6.29
C TYR A 132 6.26 17.60 5.84
N ALA A 133 7.05 18.68 5.89
CA ALA A 133 6.61 20.00 5.46
C ALA A 133 6.26 20.05 3.96
N ALA A 134 6.95 19.29 3.12
CA ALA A 134 6.61 19.16 1.70
C ALA A 134 5.25 18.47 1.51
N CYS A 135 4.94 17.43 2.30
CA CYS A 135 3.65 16.74 2.27
C CYS A 135 2.50 17.65 2.73
N MET A 136 2.72 18.44 3.80
CA MET A 136 1.69 19.31 4.37
C MET A 136 1.44 20.60 3.58
N ASN A 137 2.26 20.92 2.57
CA ASN A 137 2.14 22.15 1.80
C ASN A 137 1.16 22.00 0.63
N GLU A 138 -0.13 21.93 0.95
CA GLU A 138 -1.21 21.79 -0.03
C GLU A 138 -1.21 22.91 -1.08
N ALA A 139 -0.88 24.14 -0.70
CA ALA A 139 -0.82 25.27 -1.64
C ALA A 139 0.24 25.06 -2.72
N ALA A 140 1.43 24.55 -2.34
CA ALA A 140 2.47 24.22 -3.31
C ALA A 140 2.08 23.02 -4.18
N ILE A 141 1.49 21.97 -3.59
CA ILE A 141 1.02 20.79 -4.31
C ILE A 141 -0.06 21.17 -5.34
N ASN A 142 -1.08 21.91 -4.93
CA ASN A 142 -2.17 22.36 -5.80
C ASN A 142 -1.66 23.28 -6.92
N LYS A 143 -0.68 24.14 -6.63
CA LYS A 143 -0.05 24.99 -7.64
C LYS A 143 0.76 24.19 -8.66
N ALA A 144 1.47 23.14 -8.22
CA ALA A 144 2.26 22.29 -9.10
C ALA A 144 1.36 21.41 -9.98
N GLY A 145 0.18 21.00 -9.48
CA GLY A 145 -0.78 20.20 -10.23
C GLY A 145 -0.18 18.92 -10.78
N VAL A 146 -0.56 18.55 -12.00
CA VAL A 146 -0.10 17.32 -12.67
C VAL A 146 1.18 17.52 -13.50
N ASP A 147 1.68 18.75 -13.59
CA ASP A 147 2.82 19.10 -14.44
C ASP A 147 4.09 18.34 -14.04
N VAL A 148 4.24 18.05 -12.74
CA VAL A 148 5.34 17.26 -12.18
C VAL A 148 5.41 15.83 -12.73
N LEU A 149 4.32 15.32 -13.31
CA LEU A 149 4.24 13.98 -13.90
C LEU A 149 4.56 13.97 -15.41
N THR A 150 4.71 15.14 -16.04
CA THR A 150 4.99 15.26 -17.47
C THR A 150 6.18 14.42 -17.95
N PRO A 151 7.33 14.38 -17.25
CA PRO A 151 8.46 13.54 -17.67
C PRO A 151 8.09 12.06 -17.76
N GLU A 152 7.23 11.58 -16.86
CA GLU A 152 6.78 10.19 -16.83
C GLU A 152 5.86 9.91 -18.04
N PHE A 153 4.94 10.82 -18.34
CA PHE A 153 4.04 10.67 -19.49
C PHE A 153 4.77 10.73 -20.83
N VAL A 154 5.82 11.55 -20.95
CA VAL A 154 6.67 11.57 -22.15
C VAL A 154 7.30 10.20 -22.39
N GLN A 155 7.86 9.58 -21.35
CA GLN A 155 8.47 8.25 -21.48
C GLN A 155 7.42 7.17 -21.80
N ILE A 156 6.27 7.19 -21.13
CA ILE A 156 5.17 6.24 -21.39
C ILE A 156 4.65 6.39 -22.83
N ASN A 157 4.51 7.63 -23.31
CA ASN A 157 4.06 7.89 -24.67
C ASN A 157 5.07 7.44 -25.73
N ALA A 158 6.37 7.38 -25.41
CA ALA A 158 7.42 6.92 -26.30
C ALA A 158 7.44 5.39 -26.51
N ILE A 159 6.72 4.61 -25.70
CA ILE A 159 6.67 3.15 -25.83
C ILE A 159 6.12 2.75 -27.21
N SER A 160 6.96 2.07 -27.99
CA SER A 160 6.64 1.61 -29.35
C SER A 160 6.75 0.09 -29.52
N ASN A 161 7.48 -0.58 -28.63
CA ASN A 161 7.73 -2.02 -28.69
C ASN A 161 7.88 -2.64 -27.28
N THR A 162 8.03 -3.96 -27.22
CA THR A 162 8.11 -4.71 -25.95
C THR A 162 9.43 -4.51 -25.21
N GLY A 163 10.48 -4.11 -25.91
CA GLY A 163 11.74 -3.69 -25.29
C GLY A 163 11.62 -2.34 -24.58
N ASP A 164 10.90 -1.39 -25.17
CA ASP A 164 10.58 -0.11 -24.50
C ASP A 164 9.70 -0.35 -23.28
N LEU A 165 8.75 -1.29 -23.39
CA LEU A 165 7.92 -1.72 -22.26
C LEU A 165 8.78 -2.26 -21.10
N ALA A 166 9.79 -3.08 -21.37
CA ALA A 166 10.68 -3.60 -20.32
C ALA A 166 11.45 -2.49 -19.60
N PHE A 167 11.93 -1.49 -20.35
CA PHE A 167 12.63 -0.33 -19.78
C PHE A 167 11.71 0.49 -18.87
N ILE A 168 10.52 0.86 -19.34
CA ILE A 168 9.62 1.71 -18.55
C ILE A 168 9.09 0.98 -17.31
N VAL A 169 8.87 -0.34 -17.37
CA VAL A 169 8.48 -1.13 -16.20
C VAL A 169 9.59 -1.11 -15.14
N ALA A 170 10.85 -1.25 -15.55
CA ALA A 170 11.98 -1.13 -14.62
C ALA A 170 12.09 0.28 -14.01
N HIS A 171 11.95 1.33 -14.82
CA HIS A 171 11.94 2.72 -14.35
C HIS A 171 10.83 2.97 -13.32
N LEU A 172 9.61 2.48 -13.56
CA LEU A 172 8.51 2.59 -12.60
C LEU A 172 8.79 1.79 -11.32
N HIS A 173 9.36 0.59 -11.42
CA HIS A 173 9.69 -0.23 -10.26
C HIS A 173 10.74 0.45 -9.37
N GLN A 174 11.74 1.13 -9.93
CA GLN A 174 12.72 1.92 -9.16
C GLN A 174 12.08 3.07 -8.38
N ARG A 175 10.91 3.54 -8.81
CA ARG A 175 10.16 4.63 -8.21
C ARG A 175 9.02 4.13 -7.31
N GLY A 176 8.96 2.82 -7.06
CA GLY A 176 7.96 2.19 -6.20
C GLY A 176 6.59 1.99 -6.86
N VAL A 177 6.48 2.17 -8.18
CA VAL A 177 5.23 1.98 -8.92
C VAL A 177 5.17 0.56 -9.46
N GLY A 178 4.29 -0.29 -8.92
CA GLY A 178 4.23 -1.72 -9.24
C GLY A 178 3.51 -2.06 -10.55
N ALA A 179 4.22 -2.01 -11.68
CA ALA A 179 3.65 -2.20 -13.01
C ALA A 179 3.73 -3.65 -13.52
N PHE A 180 2.57 -4.22 -13.89
CA PHE A 180 2.39 -5.60 -14.39
C PHE A 180 2.74 -6.73 -13.42
N PHE A 181 3.88 -6.66 -12.75
CA PHE A 181 4.35 -7.64 -11.77
C PHE A 181 5.11 -6.94 -10.65
N GLN A 182 5.32 -7.63 -9.55
CA GLN A 182 6.11 -7.11 -8.44
C GLN A 182 7.53 -7.66 -8.52
N MET A 183 8.52 -6.84 -8.19
CA MET A 183 9.92 -7.24 -8.04
C MET A 183 10.45 -6.71 -6.72
N ASN A 184 10.99 -7.59 -5.89
CA ASN A 184 11.65 -7.21 -4.64
C ASN A 184 12.76 -8.20 -4.28
N SER A 185 13.50 -7.90 -3.22
CA SER A 185 14.39 -8.85 -2.58
C SER A 185 13.64 -9.59 -1.48
N GLN A 186 13.90 -10.89 -1.35
CA GLN A 186 13.40 -11.69 -0.25
C GLN A 186 14.47 -12.68 0.23
N THR A 187 14.39 -13.10 1.48
CA THR A 187 15.14 -14.27 1.96
C THR A 187 14.65 -15.53 1.24
N ASP A 188 15.58 -16.39 0.80
CA ASP A 188 15.23 -17.66 0.18
C ASP A 188 14.54 -18.59 1.21
N PHE A 189 13.38 -19.14 0.85
CA PHE A 189 12.60 -20.02 1.74
C PHE A 189 13.36 -21.30 2.12
N LYS A 190 14.27 -21.77 1.26
CA LYS A 190 15.05 -23.00 1.47
C LYS A 190 16.47 -22.74 1.97
N ASP A 191 16.92 -21.49 1.94
CA ASP A 191 18.24 -21.09 2.45
C ASP A 191 18.17 -19.68 3.05
N THR A 192 17.94 -19.62 4.36
CA THR A 192 17.76 -18.34 5.06
C THR A 192 19.02 -17.49 5.13
N ALA A 193 20.19 -18.03 4.74
CA ALA A 193 21.43 -17.26 4.64
C ALA A 193 21.52 -16.43 3.35
N GLN A 194 20.61 -16.65 2.39
CA GLN A 194 20.62 -16.01 1.07
C GLN A 194 19.46 -15.01 0.92
N VAL A 195 19.76 -13.91 0.24
CA VAL A 195 18.76 -12.97 -0.28
C VAL A 195 18.71 -13.12 -1.79
N ILE A 196 17.52 -13.39 -2.33
CA ILE A 196 17.28 -13.60 -3.75
C ILE A 196 16.33 -12.53 -4.29
N ALA A 197 16.41 -12.28 -5.60
CA ALA A 197 15.37 -11.53 -6.29
C ALA A 197 14.08 -12.37 -6.37
N LYS A 198 12.94 -11.73 -6.16
CA LYS A 198 11.60 -12.34 -6.21
C LYS A 198 10.72 -11.56 -7.17
N ALA A 199 10.23 -12.25 -8.18
CA ALA A 199 9.09 -11.80 -8.98
C ALA A 199 7.80 -12.36 -8.39
N ASP A 200 6.72 -11.56 -8.39
CA ASP A 200 5.39 -12.01 -7.97
C ASP A 200 4.30 -11.40 -8.86
N GLN A 201 3.09 -11.96 -8.84
CA GLN A 201 1.95 -11.39 -9.56
C GLN A 201 1.68 -9.95 -9.09
N GLY A 202 1.25 -9.09 -9.99
CA GLY A 202 0.99 -7.68 -9.72
C GLY A 202 0.15 -7.03 -10.81
N GLY A 203 0.20 -5.69 -10.87
CA GLY A 203 -0.49 -4.91 -11.91
C GLY A 203 -2.02 -4.89 -11.80
N LEU A 204 -2.59 -5.25 -10.65
CA LEU A 204 -4.00 -5.08 -10.35
C LEU A 204 -4.21 -3.86 -9.44
N SER A 205 -5.19 -3.03 -9.77
CA SER A 205 -5.57 -1.85 -8.98
C SER A 205 -6.67 -2.17 -7.96
N LEU A 206 -7.51 -3.17 -8.21
CA LEU A 206 -8.48 -3.70 -7.24
C LEU A 206 -7.81 -4.75 -6.33
N PRO A 207 -8.36 -5.00 -5.12
CA PRO A 207 -7.63 -5.71 -4.06
C PRO A 207 -7.10 -7.11 -4.42
N ASP A 208 -7.82 -7.86 -5.26
CA ASP A 208 -7.38 -9.15 -5.74
C ASP A 208 -8.05 -9.51 -7.09
N ARG A 209 -7.70 -10.68 -7.62
CA ARG A 209 -8.20 -11.17 -8.92
C ARG A 209 -9.72 -11.33 -8.97
N ASP A 210 -10.36 -11.68 -7.85
CA ASP A 210 -11.78 -12.01 -7.83
C ASP A 210 -12.64 -10.77 -8.07
N TYR A 211 -12.16 -9.57 -7.71
CA TYR A 211 -12.82 -8.30 -8.02
C TYR A 211 -13.03 -8.08 -9.53
N TYR A 212 -12.21 -8.72 -10.37
CA TYR A 212 -12.33 -8.65 -11.83
C TYR A 212 -13.15 -9.81 -12.43
N LEU A 213 -13.27 -10.92 -11.70
CA LEU A 213 -13.76 -12.19 -12.25
C LEU A 213 -15.15 -12.56 -11.74
N LYS A 214 -15.53 -12.14 -10.53
CA LYS A 214 -16.85 -12.37 -9.98
C LYS A 214 -17.90 -11.50 -10.69
N THR A 215 -19.10 -12.06 -10.82
CA THR A 215 -20.24 -11.46 -11.53
C THR A 215 -21.43 -11.23 -10.60
N ASP A 216 -21.27 -11.41 -9.29
CA ASP A 216 -22.31 -11.07 -8.32
C ASP A 216 -22.59 -9.55 -8.32
N PRO A 217 -23.77 -9.11 -7.87
CA PRO A 217 -24.17 -7.71 -7.96
C PRO A 217 -23.16 -6.74 -7.34
N LYS A 218 -22.53 -7.10 -6.22
CA LYS A 218 -21.58 -6.20 -5.56
C LYS A 218 -20.27 -6.10 -6.33
N SER A 219 -19.78 -7.20 -6.88
CA SER A 219 -18.59 -7.19 -7.75
C SER A 219 -18.81 -6.35 -9.00
N VAL A 220 -19.98 -6.47 -9.66
CA VAL A 220 -20.32 -5.67 -10.84
C VAL A 220 -20.42 -4.17 -10.52
N GLU A 221 -21.01 -3.83 -9.37
CA GLU A 221 -21.06 -2.45 -8.86
C GLU A 221 -19.64 -1.87 -8.66
N ILE A 222 -18.74 -2.63 -8.04
CA ILE A 222 -17.35 -2.20 -7.79
C ILE A 222 -16.57 -2.04 -9.10
N GLN A 223 -16.70 -2.98 -10.04
CA GLN A 223 -16.07 -2.90 -11.36
C GLN A 223 -16.53 -1.65 -12.12
N LYS A 224 -17.83 -1.33 -12.04
CA LYS A 224 -18.37 -0.10 -12.63
C LYS A 224 -17.78 1.14 -11.97
N ALA A 225 -17.79 1.20 -10.64
CA ALA A 225 -17.21 2.33 -9.89
C ALA A 225 -15.72 2.51 -10.20
N PHE A 226 -14.97 1.42 -10.37
CA PHE A 226 -13.57 1.45 -10.77
C PHE A 226 -13.40 2.08 -12.16
N VAL A 227 -14.14 1.63 -13.16
CA VAL A 227 -14.08 2.20 -14.52
C VAL A 227 -14.49 3.69 -14.52
N ASP A 228 -15.52 4.05 -13.76
CA ASP A 228 -15.99 5.44 -13.65
C ASP A 228 -14.94 6.33 -12.95
N HIS A 229 -14.25 5.80 -11.93
CA HIS A 229 -13.13 6.46 -11.27
C HIS A 229 -11.97 6.69 -12.25
N LEU A 230 -11.56 5.66 -13.00
CA LEU A 230 -10.50 5.77 -14.01
C LEU A 230 -10.83 6.81 -15.08
N ALA A 231 -12.06 6.82 -15.59
CA ALA A 231 -12.49 7.81 -16.57
C ALA A 231 -12.45 9.24 -15.98
N SER A 232 -12.74 9.39 -14.69
CA SER A 232 -12.61 10.68 -13.99
C SER A 232 -11.16 11.11 -13.85
N MET A 233 -10.25 10.18 -13.56
CA MET A 233 -8.81 10.45 -13.53
C MET A 233 -8.32 10.92 -14.90
N PHE A 234 -8.61 10.21 -16.00
CA PHE A 234 -8.24 10.62 -17.36
C PHE A 234 -8.79 12.02 -17.73
N LYS A 235 -10.00 12.37 -17.31
CA LYS A 235 -10.54 13.73 -17.50
C LYS A 235 -9.76 14.79 -16.73
N LEU A 236 -9.35 14.52 -15.49
CA LEU A 236 -8.52 15.44 -14.69
C LEU A 236 -7.17 15.70 -15.34
N LEU A 237 -6.73 14.82 -16.24
CA LEU A 237 -5.47 14.91 -16.97
C LEU A 237 -5.62 15.60 -18.33
N GLY A 238 -6.84 16.01 -18.66
CA GLY A 238 -7.16 16.76 -19.87
C GLY A 238 -7.75 15.93 -21.02
N ASP A 239 -8.01 14.64 -20.83
CA ASP A 239 -8.60 13.82 -21.89
C ASP A 239 -10.08 14.14 -22.09
N ALA A 240 -10.50 14.21 -23.37
CA ALA A 240 -11.89 14.37 -23.72
C ALA A 240 -12.74 13.20 -23.16
N PRO A 241 -14.01 13.42 -22.77
CA PRO A 241 -14.82 12.41 -22.09
C PRO A 241 -14.87 11.04 -22.78
N GLU A 242 -14.96 11.02 -24.10
CA GLU A 242 -15.01 9.78 -24.89
C GLU A 242 -13.68 9.02 -24.88
N LYS A 243 -12.56 9.77 -24.99
CA LYS A 243 -11.21 9.22 -24.91
C LYS A 243 -10.97 8.65 -23.52
N ALA A 244 -11.22 9.43 -22.47
CA ALA A 244 -11.11 8.99 -21.08
C ALA A 244 -11.91 7.72 -20.78
N ALA A 245 -13.13 7.61 -21.31
CA ALA A 245 -13.96 6.42 -21.15
C ALA A 245 -13.38 5.20 -21.91
N ALA A 246 -12.83 5.40 -23.11
CA ALA A 246 -12.18 4.33 -23.87
C ALA A 246 -10.92 3.82 -23.18
N GLU A 247 -10.14 4.72 -22.58
CA GLU A 247 -8.91 4.43 -21.86
C GLU A 247 -9.18 3.72 -20.54
N ALA A 248 -10.20 4.12 -19.78
CA ALA A 248 -10.67 3.42 -18.59
C ALA A 248 -11.09 1.97 -18.90
N ARG A 249 -11.83 1.74 -20.00
CA ARG A 249 -12.19 0.38 -20.45
C ARG A 249 -10.96 -0.43 -20.88
N ALA A 250 -9.97 0.23 -21.47
CA ALA A 250 -8.71 -0.40 -21.87
C ALA A 250 -7.91 -0.89 -20.65
N VAL A 251 -7.83 -0.08 -19.59
CA VAL A 251 -7.21 -0.47 -18.31
C VAL A 251 -7.94 -1.68 -17.72
N MET A 252 -9.27 -1.61 -17.56
CA MET A 252 -10.06 -2.73 -17.03
C MET A 252 -9.85 -4.02 -17.82
N LYS A 253 -9.76 -3.93 -19.16
CA LYS A 253 -9.48 -5.09 -20.02
C LYS A 253 -8.10 -5.71 -19.74
N ILE A 254 -7.06 -4.88 -19.62
CA ILE A 254 -5.71 -5.36 -19.32
C ILE A 254 -5.66 -5.98 -17.93
N GLU A 255 -6.16 -5.27 -16.91
CA GLU A 255 -6.12 -5.76 -15.53
C GLU A 255 -6.95 -7.05 -15.37
N THR A 256 -8.07 -7.18 -16.07
CA THR A 256 -8.83 -8.44 -16.12
C THR A 256 -8.02 -9.58 -16.73
N ALA A 257 -7.20 -9.32 -17.75
CA ALA A 257 -6.32 -10.34 -18.32
C ALA A 257 -5.21 -10.74 -17.33
N LEU A 258 -4.63 -9.78 -16.60
CA LEU A 258 -3.68 -10.05 -15.52
C LEU A 258 -4.34 -10.84 -14.37
N ALA A 259 -5.57 -10.50 -14.00
CA ALA A 259 -6.33 -11.20 -12.95
C ALA A 259 -6.60 -12.67 -13.33
N LYS A 260 -6.88 -12.96 -14.60
CA LYS A 260 -7.01 -14.34 -15.10
C LYS A 260 -5.72 -15.14 -14.97
N GLY A 261 -4.57 -14.51 -15.19
CA GLY A 261 -3.25 -15.13 -15.00
C GLY A 261 -2.76 -15.14 -13.55
N SER A 262 -3.44 -14.44 -12.64
CA SER A 262 -3.09 -14.36 -11.23
C SER A 262 -3.61 -15.57 -10.46
N MET A 263 -2.85 -16.02 -9.46
CA MET A 263 -3.24 -17.10 -8.55
C MET A 263 -4.22 -16.58 -7.48
N ASP A 264 -5.18 -17.42 -7.12
CA ASP A 264 -6.10 -17.20 -5.99
C ASP A 264 -5.37 -17.07 -4.66
N VAL A 265 -5.88 -16.22 -3.77
CA VAL A 265 -5.27 -15.92 -2.46
C VAL A 265 -5.20 -17.13 -1.53
N THR A 266 -6.08 -18.11 -1.69
CA THR A 266 -6.07 -19.36 -0.90
C THR A 266 -4.93 -20.25 -1.38
N LEU A 267 -4.80 -20.45 -2.69
CA LEU A 267 -3.72 -21.26 -3.27
C LEU A 267 -2.33 -20.69 -2.95
N ARG A 268 -2.21 -19.37 -2.85
CA ARG A 268 -0.95 -18.68 -2.52
C ARG A 268 -0.49 -18.87 -1.08
N ARG A 269 -1.33 -19.43 -0.19
CA ARG A 269 -0.94 -19.74 1.21
C ARG A 269 -0.01 -20.94 1.30
N GLU A 270 -0.01 -21.80 0.27
CA GLU A 270 0.89 -22.95 0.18
C GLU A 270 2.25 -22.50 -0.38
N PRO A 271 3.34 -22.55 0.40
CA PRO A 271 4.65 -22.05 -0.04
C PRO A 271 5.17 -22.72 -1.32
N ALA A 272 4.83 -23.99 -1.52
CA ALA A 272 5.20 -24.75 -2.72
C ALA A 272 4.59 -24.16 -4.01
N ASN A 273 3.43 -23.49 -3.92
CA ASN A 273 2.78 -22.90 -5.08
C ASN A 273 3.45 -21.59 -5.52
N VAL A 274 4.22 -20.94 -4.65
CA VAL A 274 4.86 -19.63 -4.91
C VAL A 274 6.39 -19.68 -4.92
N TYR A 275 6.99 -20.84 -4.66
CA TYR A 275 8.44 -21.03 -4.66
C TYR A 275 8.91 -21.76 -5.92
N HIS A 276 9.29 -20.99 -6.93
CA HIS A 276 9.81 -21.49 -8.22
C HIS A 276 11.17 -20.86 -8.52
N LYS A 277 12.22 -21.31 -7.82
CA LYS A 277 13.58 -20.79 -7.99
C LYS A 277 14.13 -21.20 -9.36
N MET A 278 14.60 -20.23 -10.12
CA MET A 278 15.15 -20.42 -11.46
C MET A 278 16.23 -19.37 -11.76
N THR A 279 17.03 -19.63 -12.78
CA THR A 279 18.01 -18.69 -13.34
C THR A 279 17.31 -17.63 -14.19
N LEU A 280 18.00 -16.50 -14.45
CA LEU A 280 17.51 -15.48 -15.37
C LEU A 280 17.29 -16.01 -16.80
N GLN A 281 18.07 -17.00 -17.22
CA GLN A 281 17.96 -17.61 -18.54
C GLN A 281 16.68 -18.44 -18.64
N GLU A 282 16.38 -19.26 -17.63
CA GLU A 282 15.13 -20.02 -17.54
C GLU A 282 13.92 -19.08 -17.50
N TRP A 283 13.99 -17.99 -16.73
CA TRP A 283 12.90 -17.02 -16.70
C TRP A 283 12.71 -16.32 -18.05
N GLN A 284 13.79 -15.93 -18.74
CA GLN A 284 13.71 -15.32 -20.07
C GLN A 284 13.05 -16.28 -21.08
N ALA A 285 13.24 -17.59 -20.94
CA ALA A 285 12.62 -18.60 -21.79
C ALA A 285 11.10 -18.73 -21.57
N LEU A 286 10.58 -18.44 -20.37
CA LEU A 286 9.13 -18.45 -20.09
C LEU A 286 8.39 -17.30 -20.79
N ASN A 287 9.07 -16.17 -21.03
CA ASN A 287 8.50 -15.02 -21.74
C ASN A 287 9.56 -14.38 -22.65
N PRO A 288 9.78 -14.92 -23.87
CA PRO A 288 10.80 -14.40 -24.79
C PRO A 288 10.48 -13.00 -25.33
N VAL A 289 9.24 -12.52 -25.15
CA VAL A 289 8.78 -11.23 -25.67
C VAL A 289 9.18 -10.06 -24.76
N PHE A 290 9.20 -10.29 -23.44
CA PHE A 290 9.64 -9.30 -22.46
C PHE A 290 11.15 -9.44 -22.21
N SER A 291 11.91 -8.38 -22.48
CA SER A 291 13.36 -8.42 -22.34
C SER A 291 13.80 -8.23 -20.89
N LEU A 292 14.08 -9.33 -20.19
CA LEU A 292 14.64 -9.29 -18.84
C LEU A 292 16.01 -8.60 -18.82
N LYS A 293 16.80 -8.75 -19.89
CA LYS A 293 18.07 -8.04 -20.03
C LYS A 293 17.89 -6.51 -19.99
N LYS A 294 16.89 -5.96 -20.70
CA LYS A 294 16.60 -4.51 -20.67
C LYS A 294 15.98 -4.09 -19.33
N TYR A 295 15.13 -4.93 -18.76
CA TYR A 295 14.53 -4.66 -17.46
C TYR A 295 15.59 -4.55 -16.35
N PHE A 296 16.52 -5.50 -16.27
CA PHE A 296 17.62 -5.51 -15.29
C PHE A 296 18.78 -4.58 -15.61
N SER A 297 18.80 -3.87 -16.76
CA SER A 297 19.85 -2.89 -17.01
C SER A 297 19.66 -1.58 -16.22
N LEU A 298 18.47 -1.36 -15.66
CA LEU A 298 18.18 -0.21 -14.81
C LEU A 298 18.25 -0.55 -13.32
N LEU A 299 17.89 -1.77 -12.90
CA LEU A 299 17.82 -2.22 -11.51
C LEU A 299 19.17 -2.69 -10.96
#